data_AF-A0A840AMR1-F1
#
_entry.id   AF-A0A840AMR1-F1
#
_cell.length_a   1.000
_cell.length_b   1.000
_cell.length_c   1.000
_cell.angle_alpha   90.00
_cell.angle_beta   90.00
_cell.angle_gamma   90.00
#
_symmetry.space_group_name_H-M   'P 1'
#
loop_
_entity.id
_entity.type
_entity.pdbx_description
1 polymer ?
#
loop_
_entity_poly.entity_id
_entity_poly.type
_entity_poly.pdbx_seq_one_letter_code
_entity_poly.pdbx_strand_id
1 'polypeptide(L)'
;MRKFAIAAASLAFLATGASAFAAEQIEGTVASVNPAAGTLTLASGQSFTFANGSVLYGLLPGQAVGVTYNGTQGVGAFNPHPASADNSDAN
;
A
#
# COMPACT_ATOMS: atom_id res chain seq x y z
N MET A 1 -55.98 -12.09 2.10
CA MET A 1 -54.61 -12.64 2.21
C MET A 1 -53.68 -11.77 1.38
N ARG A 2 -52.66 -11.18 2.02
CA ARG A 2 -51.78 -10.18 1.40
C ARG A 2 -50.74 -10.87 0.53
N LYS A 3 -50.47 -10.25 -0.61
CA LYS A 3 -49.79 -10.79 -1.79
C LYS A 3 -48.31 -11.02 -1.46
N PHE A 4 -47.80 -12.23 -1.72
CA PHE A 4 -46.40 -12.58 -1.52
C PHE A 4 -45.53 -11.85 -2.56
N ALA A 5 -44.67 -10.96 -2.07
CA ALA A 5 -43.64 -10.32 -2.87
C ALA A 5 -42.52 -11.33 -3.12
N ILE A 6 -42.36 -11.80 -4.35
CA ILE A 6 -41.17 -12.55 -4.77
C ILE A 6 -40.11 -11.50 -5.12
N ALA A 7 -39.28 -11.17 -4.13
CA ALA A 7 -38.01 -10.51 -4.36
C ALA A 7 -36.95 -11.60 -4.58
N ALA A 8 -36.73 -11.97 -5.84
CA ALA A 8 -35.66 -12.88 -6.25
C ALA A 8 -34.84 -12.20 -7.36
N ALA A 9 -34.19 -11.09 -7.03
CA ALA A 9 -33.14 -10.53 -7.87
C ALA A 9 -31.82 -11.26 -7.54
N SER A 10 -31.70 -12.45 -8.12
CA SER A 10 -30.47 -13.06 -8.63
C SER A 10 -29.14 -12.56 -8.04
N LEU A 11 -28.61 -13.39 -7.14
CA LEU A 11 -27.20 -13.54 -6.82
C LEU A 11 -26.38 -13.78 -8.10
N ALA A 12 -25.79 -12.74 -8.69
CA ALA A 12 -24.76 -12.91 -9.71
C ALA A 12 -23.98 -11.61 -9.88
N PHE A 13 -22.85 -11.48 -9.18
CA PHE A 13 -21.57 -11.17 -9.83
C PHE A 13 -20.42 -11.28 -8.81
N LEU A 14 -20.12 -12.48 -8.33
CA LEU A 14 -18.83 -12.79 -7.69
C LEU A 14 -17.75 -12.98 -8.78
N ALA A 15 -17.63 -12.00 -9.67
CA ALA A 15 -16.65 -12.00 -10.75
C ALA A 15 -15.83 -10.70 -10.70
N THR A 16 -15.04 -10.58 -9.65
CA THR A 16 -13.73 -9.93 -9.75
C THR A 16 -12.77 -11.00 -9.29
N GLY A 17 -12.44 -11.93 -10.18
CA GLY A 17 -11.22 -11.73 -10.94
C GLY A 17 -10.08 -11.78 -9.94
N ALA A 18 -9.52 -12.97 -9.70
CA ALA A 18 -8.24 -13.09 -9.05
C ALA A 18 -7.22 -12.41 -9.96
N SER A 19 -7.12 -11.08 -9.86
CA SER A 19 -5.98 -10.33 -10.32
C SER A 19 -4.81 -10.99 -9.63
N ALA A 20 -3.89 -11.55 -10.42
CA ALA A 20 -2.56 -11.84 -9.91
C ALA A 20 -2.04 -10.50 -9.38
N PHE A 21 -2.17 -10.29 -8.08
CA PHE A 21 -1.74 -9.06 -7.44
C PHE A 21 -0.22 -9.06 -7.48
N ALA A 22 0.33 -8.55 -8.59
CA ALA A 22 1.71 -8.13 -8.62
C ALA A 22 1.85 -7.09 -7.51
N ALA A 23 2.80 -7.31 -6.59
CA ALA A 23 3.12 -6.31 -5.59
C ALA A 23 3.55 -5.05 -6.34
N GLU A 24 2.75 -3.99 -6.25
CA GLU A 24 3.01 -2.71 -6.89
C GLU A 24 4.01 -1.95 -6.02
N GLN A 25 4.89 -1.19 -6.66
CA GLN A 25 5.80 -0.29 -5.97
C GLN A 25 5.46 1.14 -6.34
N ILE A 26 5.34 1.98 -5.33
CA ILE A 26 5.21 3.43 -5.50
C ILE A 26 6.27 4.14 -4.70
N GLU A 27 6.91 5.11 -5.33
CA GLU A 27 7.82 6.02 -4.65
C GLU A 27 7.10 7.33 -4.34
N GLY A 28 7.38 7.89 -3.17
CA GLY A 28 6.91 9.20 -2.81
C GLY A 28 7.48 9.69 -1.49
N THR A 29 7.07 10.88 -1.10
CA THR A 29 7.54 11.49 0.15
C THR A 29 6.63 11.10 1.30
N VAL A 30 7.19 10.72 2.44
CA VAL A 30 6.41 10.48 3.67
C VAL A 30 5.77 11.78 4.13
N ALA A 31 4.44 11.83 4.22
CA ALA A 31 3.74 12.93 4.86
C ALA A 31 3.58 12.68 6.36
N SER A 32 3.18 11.46 6.73
CA SER A 32 3.01 11.05 8.12
C SER A 32 3.20 9.55 8.26
N VAL A 33 3.73 9.11 9.39
CA VAL A 33 3.98 7.70 9.69
C VAL A 33 3.56 7.39 11.12
N ASN A 34 2.82 6.30 11.30
CA ASN A 34 2.41 5.81 12.60
C ASN A 34 2.77 4.31 12.71
N PRO A 35 3.97 3.98 13.21
CA PRO A 35 4.40 2.59 13.35
C PRO A 35 3.57 1.81 14.38
N ALA A 36 2.98 2.49 15.37
CA ALA A 36 2.11 1.84 16.37
C ALA A 36 0.76 1.40 15.76
N ALA A 37 0.21 2.18 14.84
CA ALA A 37 -0.99 1.82 14.08
C ALA A 37 -0.66 1.03 12.79
N GLY A 38 0.62 0.94 12.41
CA GLY A 38 1.06 0.33 11.16
C GLY A 38 0.63 1.13 9.93
N THR A 39 0.46 2.44 10.01
CA THR A 39 -0.02 3.25 8.88
C THR A 39 1.03 4.21 8.36
N LEU A 40 1.09 4.38 7.04
CA LEU A 40 1.94 5.34 6.34
C LEU A 40 1.09 6.15 5.38
N THR A 41 1.23 7.47 5.44
CA THR A 41 0.61 8.39 4.49
C THR A 41 1.70 9.10 3.71
N LEU A 42 1.59 9.06 2.39
CA LEU A 42 2.48 9.79 1.48
C LEU A 42 1.93 11.19 1.22
N ALA A 43 2.81 12.09 0.80
CA ALA A 43 2.48 13.46 0.40
C ALA A 43 1.54 13.52 -0.80
N SER A 44 1.45 12.44 -1.58
CA SER A 44 0.45 12.27 -2.64
C SER A 44 -0.98 12.10 -2.12
N GLY A 45 -1.17 11.93 -0.81
CA GLY A 45 -2.46 11.65 -0.17
C GLY A 45 -2.80 10.16 -0.06
N GLN A 46 -1.97 9.28 -0.62
CA GLN A 46 -2.15 7.83 -0.52
C GLN A 46 -1.80 7.34 0.89
N SER A 47 -2.61 6.45 1.43
CA SER A 47 -2.40 5.85 2.74
C SER A 47 -2.36 4.34 2.64
N PHE A 48 -1.36 3.75 3.28
CA PHE A 48 -1.08 2.31 3.26
C PHE A 48 -1.08 1.75 4.68
N THR A 49 -1.62 0.56 4.84
CA THR A 49 -1.65 -0.16 6.13
C THR A 49 -0.71 -1.36 6.06
N PHE A 50 0.26 -1.41 6.95
CA PHE A 50 1.27 -2.45 7.05
C PHE A 50 0.90 -3.42 8.15
N ALA A 51 0.90 -4.72 7.83
CA ALA A 51 0.68 -5.77 8.83
C ALA A 51 1.78 -5.77 9.92
N ASN A 52 2.99 -5.38 9.53
CA ASN A 52 4.12 -5.23 10.44
C ASN A 52 4.51 -3.76 10.54
N GLY A 53 4.07 -3.07 11.59
CA GLY A 53 4.41 -1.66 11.81
C GLY A 53 5.91 -1.42 12.03
N SER A 54 6.69 -2.47 12.31
CA SER A 54 8.13 -2.30 12.55
C SER A 54 8.91 -1.90 11.30
N VAL A 55 8.40 -2.22 10.11
CA VAL A 55 8.98 -1.76 8.84
C VAL A 55 8.86 -0.25 8.66
N LEU A 56 8.00 0.40 9.47
CA LEU A 56 7.81 1.84 9.46
C LEU A 56 8.74 2.57 10.44
N TYR A 57 9.46 1.84 11.31
CA TYR A 57 10.44 2.47 12.20
C TYR A 57 11.62 3.01 11.40
N GLY A 58 12.05 4.23 11.74
CA GLY A 58 13.15 4.91 11.06
C GLY A 58 12.72 5.71 9.83
N LEU A 59 11.44 5.67 9.44
CA LEU A 59 10.89 6.61 8.47
C LEU A 59 10.56 7.93 9.14
N LEU A 60 10.97 9.02 8.49
CA LEU A 60 10.68 10.37 8.94
C LEU A 60 9.80 11.07 7.89
N PRO A 61 8.82 11.88 8.32
CA PRO A 61 8.12 12.80 7.43
C PRO A 61 9.11 13.68 6.65
N GLY A 62 8.84 13.88 5.36
CA GLY A 62 9.69 14.61 4.42
C GLY A 62 10.75 13.76 3.72
N GLN A 63 10.93 12.49 4.09
CA GLN A 63 11.85 11.58 3.39
C GLN A 63 11.21 10.96 2.15
N ALA A 64 12.01 10.73 1.10
CA ALA A 64 11.60 9.90 -0.03
C ALA A 64 11.65 8.41 0.37
N VAL A 65 10.57 7.70 0.10
CA VAL A 65 10.41 6.27 0.40
C VAL A 65 9.75 5.56 -0.78
N GLY A 66 10.20 4.35 -1.07
CA GLY A 66 9.51 3.39 -1.91
C GLY A 66 8.65 2.47 -1.05
N VAL A 67 7.38 2.34 -1.39
CA VAL A 67 6.42 1.46 -0.71
C VAL A 67 6.06 0.34 -1.66
N THR A 68 6.35 -0.89 -1.26
CA THR A 68 5.78 -2.08 -1.91
C THR A 68 4.42 -2.35 -1.29
N TYR A 69 3.37 -2.40 -2.10
CA TYR A 69 2.00 -2.62 -1.64
C TYR A 69 1.27 -3.65 -2.50
N ASN A 70 0.22 -4.21 -1.93
CA ASN A 70 -0.74 -5.07 -2.60
C ASN A 70 -2.14 -4.52 -2.32
N GLY A 71 -2.70 -3.77 -3.27
CA GLY A 71 -3.93 -3.00 -3.07
C GLY A 71 -3.75 -1.88 -2.05
N THR A 72 -4.35 -2.00 -0.86
CA THR A 72 -4.19 -1.02 0.23
C THR A 72 -3.22 -1.49 1.32
N GLN A 73 -2.70 -2.72 1.21
CA GLN A 73 -1.77 -3.27 2.19
C GLN A 73 -0.32 -2.99 1.82
N GLY A 74 0.40 -2.31 2.71
CA GLY A 74 1.84 -2.13 2.62
C GLY A 74 2.58 -3.40 3.03
N VAL A 75 3.46 -3.89 2.15
CA VAL A 75 4.31 -5.07 2.35
C VAL A 75 5.67 -4.66 2.90
N GLY A 76 6.22 -3.53 2.43
CA GLY A 76 7.50 -3.01 2.89
C GLY A 76 7.73 -1.56 2.47
N ALA A 77 8.60 -0.89 3.21
CA ALA A 77 9.06 0.46 2.92
C ALA A 77 10.59 0.44 2.79
N PHE A 78 11.14 1.08 1.77
CA PHE A 78 12.57 1.13 1.49
C PHE A 78 12.99 2.53 1.06
N ASN A 79 14.28 2.85 1.18
CA ASN A 79 14.82 4.09 0.62
C ASN A 79 15.12 3.88 -0.87
N PRO A 80 14.45 4.58 -1.81
CA PRO A 80 14.66 4.40 -3.24
C PRO A 80 16.00 5.00 -3.71
N HIS A 81 16.59 5.88 -2.91
CA HIS A 81 17.92 6.45 -3.15
C HIS A 81 18.87 6.03 -2.03
N PRO A 82 19.29 4.74 -1.98
CA PRO A 82 20.32 4.33 -1.05
C PRO A 82 21.62 5.08 -1.41
N ALA A 83 22.29 5.68 -0.43
CA ALA A 83 23.51 6.46 -0.61
C ALA A 83 24.69 5.69 -1.26
N SER A 84 24.52 4.41 -1.56
CA SER A 84 25.54 3.49 -2.09
C SER A 84 25.47 3.27 -3.61
N ALA A 85 24.48 3.79 -4.32
CA ALA A 85 24.35 3.56 -5.77
C ALA A 85 25.27 4.47 -6.63
N ASP A 86 25.89 5.48 -6.03
CA ASP A 86 26.71 6.50 -6.73
C ASP A 86 28.17 6.06 -7.00
N ASN A 87 28.62 4.90 -6.49
CA ASN A 87 30.04 4.49 -6.57
C ASN A 87 30.29 3.25 -7.44
N SER A 88 29.68 3.18 -8.63
CA SER A 88 29.90 2.07 -9.59
C SER A 88 30.64 2.47 -10.87
N ASP A 89 30.88 3.77 -11.13
CA ASP A 89 31.41 4.27 -12.41
C ASP A 89 32.91 4.62 -12.39
N ALA A 90 33.69 4.00 -11.50
CA ALA A 90 35.15 4.13 -11.48
C ALA A 90 35.84 2.82 -11.88
N ASN A 91 35.80 2.48 -13.18
CA ASN A 91 36.77 1.55 -13.78
C ASN A 91 37.15 1.94 -15.20
#